data_AF-A0A1I2HT52-F1
#
_entry.id   AF-A0A1I2HT52-F1
#
_cell.length_a   1.000
_cell.length_b   1.000
_cell.length_c   1.000
_cell.angle_alpha   90.00
_cell.angle_beta   90.00
_cell.angle_gamma   90.00
#
_symmetry.space_group_name_H-M   'P 1'
#
loop_
_entity.id
_entity.type
_entity.pdbx_description
1 polymer ?
#
loop_
_entity_poly.entity_id
_entity_poly.type
_entity_poly.pdbx_seq_one_letter_code
_entity_poly.pdbx_strand_id
1 'polypeptide(L)'
;MAVSFYARLRAQSIGLRRVSESTPPSGDIPSPCIQVCTLDAKGVCTGCYRTLREIAEWPTADRLRKIEIRRLAELRRSVAMHRRFS
;
A
#
# COMPACT_ATOMS: atom_id res chain seq x y z
N MET A 1 31.54 21.13 -35.02
CA MET A 1 30.11 21.47 -34.90
C MET A 1 29.31 20.18 -34.96
N ALA A 2 28.71 19.81 -33.82
CA ALA A 2 27.77 18.71 -33.54
C ALA A 2 27.94 17.37 -34.30
N VAL A 3 28.86 16.53 -33.80
CA VAL A 3 28.84 15.09 -34.06
C VAL A 3 27.80 14.40 -33.14
N SER A 4 26.89 13.64 -33.75
CA SER A 4 26.48 12.31 -33.29
C SER A 4 26.39 12.06 -31.78
N PHE A 5 25.28 12.45 -31.13
CA PHE A 5 24.99 12.02 -29.76
C PHE A 5 23.57 11.40 -29.68
N TYR A 6 23.55 10.07 -29.77
CA TYR A 6 22.58 9.14 -29.18
C TYR A 6 21.24 8.90 -29.86
N ALA A 7 21.33 8.25 -31.02
CA ALA A 7 20.43 7.15 -31.33
C ALA A 7 21.00 5.83 -30.77
N ARG A 8 20.14 5.08 -30.07
CA ARG A 8 20.09 3.61 -29.98
C ARG A 8 21.18 2.85 -29.18
N LEU A 9 20.66 2.18 -28.14
CA LEU A 9 20.90 0.78 -27.78
C LEU A 9 22.27 0.42 -27.20
N ARG A 10 22.34 0.25 -25.87
CA ARG A 10 22.77 -0.98 -25.17
C ARG A 10 23.03 -0.70 -23.68
N ALA A 11 22.09 -1.11 -22.84
CA ALA A 11 22.36 -1.47 -21.45
C ALA A 11 21.25 -2.43 -20.98
N GLN A 12 21.50 -3.73 -21.13
CA GLN A 12 20.83 -4.75 -20.34
C GLN A 12 21.51 -4.83 -18.97
N SER A 13 20.76 -5.34 -18.00
CA SER A 13 21.14 -5.84 -16.67
C SER A 13 21.00 -4.87 -15.48
N ILE A 14 20.36 -5.42 -14.44
CA ILE A 14 20.05 -4.89 -13.10
C ILE A 14 18.71 -4.13 -13.03
N GLY A 15 17.66 -4.90 -12.75
CA GLY A 15 16.30 -4.41 -12.56
C GLY A 15 16.18 -3.43 -11.40
N LEU A 16 16.09 -2.15 -11.74
CA LEU A 16 15.52 -1.13 -10.86
C LEU A 16 14.00 -1.30 -10.86
N ARG A 17 13.50 -2.30 -10.11
CA ARG A 17 12.15 -2.21 -9.56
C ARG A 17 12.13 -0.93 -8.73
N ARG A 18 11.38 0.08 -9.17
CA ARG A 18 10.97 1.20 -8.31
C ARG A 18 10.24 0.60 -7.11
N VAL A 19 10.94 0.36 -6.02
CA VAL A 19 10.29 0.23 -4.71
C VAL A 19 9.70 1.60 -4.44
N SER A 20 8.37 1.64 -4.38
CA SER A 20 7.59 2.78 -3.94
C SER A 20 7.93 3.06 -2.47
N GLU A 21 9.06 3.72 -2.24
CA GLU A 21 9.54 4.18 -0.93
C GLU A 21 8.64 5.34 -0.46
N SER A 22 7.49 4.99 0.12
CA SER A 22 6.65 5.94 0.83
C SER A 22 7.13 6.03 2.29
N THR A 23 8.28 6.67 2.52
CA THR A 23 8.73 7.01 3.87
C THR A 23 8.40 8.49 4.12
N PRO A 24 7.25 8.81 4.76
CA PRO A 24 6.95 10.19 5.13
C PRO A 24 7.85 10.62 6.29
N PRO A 25 8.30 11.88 6.34
CA PRO A 25 9.14 12.40 7.40
C PRO A 25 8.40 12.29 8.75
N SER A 26 8.96 11.48 9.65
CA SER A 26 8.89 11.55 11.11
C SER A 26 7.66 12.27 11.69
N GLY A 27 6.53 11.55 11.77
CA GLY A 27 5.30 11.98 12.43
C GLY A 27 4.04 11.28 11.91
N ASP A 28 4.10 10.81 10.66
CA ASP A 28 2.99 10.13 10.02
C ASP A 28 2.93 8.63 10.37
N ILE A 29 1.71 8.16 10.57
CA ILE A 29 1.44 6.75 10.85
C ILE A 29 1.57 5.98 9.54
N PRO A 30 2.40 4.92 9.49
CA PRO A 30 2.59 4.14 8.27
C PRO A 30 1.28 3.45 7.86
N SER A 31 1.01 3.41 6.56
CA SER A 31 -0.16 2.72 6.02
C SER A 31 -0.01 1.21 6.20
N PRO A 32 -1.04 0.49 6.69
CA PRO A 32 -1.01 -0.97 6.76
C PRO A 32 -1.17 -1.65 5.38
N CYS A 33 -0.97 -0.91 4.28
CA CYS A 33 -1.16 -1.38 2.92
C CYS A 33 0.00 -2.29 2.49
N ILE A 34 -0.31 -3.54 2.16
CA ILE A 34 0.67 -4.49 1.61
C ILE A 34 0.79 -4.43 0.08
N GLN A 35 0.30 -3.34 -0.54
CA GLN A 35 0.25 -3.15 -2.00
C GLN A 35 -0.54 -4.24 -2.75
N VAL A 36 -1.49 -4.88 -2.05
CA VAL A 36 -2.47 -5.80 -2.63
C VAL A 36 -3.84 -5.17 -2.46
N CYS A 37 -4.47 -4.79 -3.57
CA CYS A 37 -5.82 -4.21 -3.57
C CYS A 37 -6.81 -5.22 -4.17
N THR A 38 -7.23 -6.18 -3.35
CA THR A 38 -8.31 -7.12 -3.67
C THR A 38 -9.39 -6.95 -2.62
N LEU A 39 -10.62 -6.61 -3.03
CA LEU A 39 -11.76 -6.45 -2.13
C LEU A 39 -12.59 -7.73 -2.11
N ASP A 40 -13.13 -8.08 -0.95
CA ASP A 40 -14.16 -9.11 -0.83
C ASP A 40 -15.55 -8.57 -1.21
N ALA A 41 -16.56 -9.45 -1.19
CA ALA A 41 -17.96 -9.08 -1.47
C ALA A 41 -18.54 -8.04 -0.49
N LYS A 42 -17.89 -7.79 0.65
CA LYS A 42 -18.29 -6.81 1.66
C LYS A 42 -17.51 -5.49 1.53
N GLY A 43 -16.65 -5.36 0.50
CA GLY A 43 -15.83 -4.17 0.28
C GLY A 43 -14.67 -4.03 1.28
N VAL A 44 -14.20 -5.14 1.85
CA VAL A 44 -13.02 -5.22 2.72
C VAL A 44 -11.83 -5.75 1.93
N CYS A 45 -10.69 -5.08 2.02
CA CYS A 45 -9.47 -5.53 1.38
C CYS A 45 -8.97 -6.83 2.01
N THR A 46 -8.76 -7.88 1.22
CA THR A 46 -8.30 -9.18 1.71
C THR A 46 -6.81 -9.18 2.12
N GLY A 47 -6.07 -8.14 1.76
CA GLY A 47 -4.65 -7.98 2.11
C GLY A 47 -4.42 -7.12 3.36
N CYS A 48 -4.98 -5.92 3.38
CA CYS A 48 -4.82 -4.98 4.48
C CYS A 48 -6.02 -4.87 5.44
N TYR A 49 -7.12 -5.58 5.16
CA TYR A 49 -8.33 -5.66 6.00
C TYR A 49 -9.02 -4.31 6.30
N ARG A 50 -8.66 -3.27 5.54
CA ARG A 50 -9.38 -1.99 5.51
C ARG A 50 -10.56 -2.05 4.57
N THR A 51 -11.63 -1.33 4.90
CA THR A 51 -12.76 -1.11 4.00
C THR A 51 -12.39 -0.14 2.88
N LEU A 52 -13.13 -0.17 1.77
CA LEU A 52 -12.96 0.79 0.69
C LEU A 52 -13.02 2.26 1.17
N ARG A 53 -13.95 2.56 2.10
CA ARG A 53 -14.09 3.90 2.68
C ARG A 53 -12.83 4.32 3.46
N GLU A 54 -12.29 3.42 4.30
CA GLU A 54 -11.07 3.71 5.06
C GLU A 54 -9.83 3.84 4.16
N ILE A 55 -9.80 3.14 3.03
CA ILE A 55 -8.75 3.28 2.02
C ILE A 55 -8.81 4.67 1.39
N ALA A 56 -10.02 5.13 1.01
CA ALA A 56 -10.24 6.46 0.45
C ALA A 56 -9.99 7.58 1.47
N GLU A 57 -10.31 7.35 2.75
CA GLU A 57 -10.16 8.32 3.84
C GLU A 57 -8.70 8.46 4.31
N TRP A 58 -7.87 7.42 4.16
CA TRP A 58 -6.48 7.37 4.66
C TRP A 58 -5.59 8.58 4.31
N PRO A 59 -5.58 9.11 3.07
CA PRO A 59 -4.71 10.22 2.69
C PRO A 59 -5.03 11.52 3.44
N THR A 60 -6.30 11.70 3.81
CA THR A 60 -6.82 12.91 4.46
C THR A 60 -7.10 12.72 5.95
N ALA A 61 -6.96 11.50 6.47
CA ALA A 61 -7.21 11.17 7.86
C ALA A 61 -6.15 11.79 8.79
N ASP A 62 -6.61 12.30 9.94
CA ASP A 62 -5.74 12.77 11.00
C ASP A 62 -5.00 11.60 11.71
N ARG A 63 -4.08 11.95 12.61
CA ARG A 63 -3.29 10.94 13.34
C ARG A 63 -4.15 9.98 14.13
N LEU A 64 -5.14 10.47 14.90
CA LEU A 64 -5.99 9.63 15.74
C LEU A 64 -6.85 8.69 14.90
N ARG A 65 -7.37 9.20 13.79
CA ARG A 65 -8.17 8.45 12.83
C ARG A 65 -7.34 7.38 12.12
N LYS A 66 -6.09 7.68 11.75
CA LYS A 66 -5.14 6.69 11.20
C LYS A 66 -4.84 5.57 12.21
N ILE A 67 -4.72 5.87 13.51
CA ILE A 67 -4.59 4.84 14.58
C ILE A 67 -5.84 3.97 14.60
N GLU A 68 -7.01 4.59 14.62
CA GLU A 68 -8.28 3.88 14.71
C GLU A 68 -8.52 2.97 13.51
N ILE A 69 -8.30 3.47 12.29
CA ILE A 69 -8.40 2.66 11.06
C ILE A 69 -7.47 1.45 11.11
N ARG A 70 -6.24 1.62 11.61
CA ARG A 70 -5.30 0.50 11.78
C ARG A 70 -5.80 -0.52 12.80
N ARG A 71 -6.30 -0.06 13.94
CA ARG A 71 -6.84 -0.93 14.99
C ARG A 71 -8.03 -1.74 14.48
N LEU A 72 -8.98 -1.08 13.81
CA LEU A 72 -10.14 -1.74 13.22
C LEU A 72 -9.76 -2.76 12.15
N ALA A 73 -8.80 -2.42 11.29
CA ALA A 73 -8.29 -3.35 10.28
C ALA A 73 -7.67 -4.60 10.92
N GLU A 74 -6.94 -4.45 12.02
CA GLU A 74 -6.33 -5.56 12.74
C GLU A 74 -7.37 -6.45 13.44
N LEU A 75 -8.42 -5.86 14.02
CA LEU A 75 -9.56 -6.62 14.55
C LEU A 75 -10.28 -7.41 13.45
N ARG A 76 -10.45 -6.84 12.26
CA ARG A 76 -11.03 -7.59 11.12
C ARG A 76 -10.11 -8.71 10.66
N ARG A 77 -8.79 -8.48 10.64
CA ARG A 77 -7.78 -9.50 10.32
C ARG A 77 -7.89 -10.68 11.27
N SER A 78 -7.98 -10.44 12.59
CA SER A 78 -8.06 -11.52 13.59
C SER A 78 -9.33 -12.36 13.40
N VAL A 79 -10.49 -11.72 13.16
CA VAL A 79 -11.75 -12.43 12.89
C VAL A 79 -11.70 -13.21 11.57
N ALA A 80 -11.10 -12.64 10.52
CA ALA A 80 -10.97 -13.30 9.22
C ALA A 80 -9.97 -14.48 9.25
N MET A 81 -8.91 -14.38 10.06
CA MET A 81 -7.92 -15.45 10.25
C MET A 81 -8.57 -16.72 10.81
N HIS A 82 -9.47 -16.58 11.79
CA HIS A 82 -10.21 -17.71 12.38
C HIS A 82 -11.07 -18.46 11.37
N ARG A 83 -11.51 -17.81 10.28
CA ARG A 83 -12.37 -18.41 9.25
C ARG A 83 -11.59 -19.10 8.13
N ARG A 84 -10.29 -18.84 8.00
CA ARG A 84 -9.47 -19.35 6.89
C ARG A 84 -8.80 -20.70 7.20
N PHE A 85 -8.74 -21.07 8.47
CA PHE A 85 -8.09 -22.29 8.95
C PHE A 85 -9.09 -23.39 9.34
N SER A 86 -10.39 -23.20 9.03
CA SER A 86 -11.46 -24.14 9.32
C SER A 86 -12.15 -24.61 8.05
#